data_AF-A0A376YFJ9-F1
#
_entry.id   AF-A0A376YFJ9-F1
#
_cell.length_a   1.000
_cell.length_b   1.000
_cell.length_c   1.000
_cell.angle_alpha   90.00
_cell.angle_beta   90.00
_cell.angle_gamma   90.00
#
_symmetry.space_group_name_H-M   'P 1'
#
loop_
_entity.id
_entity.type
_entity.pdbx_description
1 polymer ?
#
loop_
_entity_poly.entity_id
_entity_poly.type
_entity_poly.pdbx_seq_one_letter_code
_entity_poly.pdbx_strand_id
1 'polypeptide(L)'
;MFLPQVVKSARVMKQAVAYLEPFIEASKEQGKTNGKMVIATVKGDVHDIGKNIVGVVLQCNNYEIVDLGVMVPAEKFSVPLKK
;
A
#
# COMPACT_ATOMS: atom_id res chain seq x y z
N MET A 1 0.44 -21.02 1.18
CA MET A 1 1.04 -20.22 0.08
C MET A 1 2.34 -19.63 0.59
N PHE A 2 3.43 -19.65 -0.19
CA PHE A 2 4.72 -19.09 0.23
C PHE A 2 4.86 -17.61 -0.17
N LEU A 3 5.67 -16.85 0.55
CA LEU A 3 5.86 -15.42 0.30
C LEU A 3 6.24 -15.07 -1.17
N PRO A 4 7.12 -15.81 -1.87
CA PRO A 4 7.40 -15.55 -3.28
C PRO A 4 6.17 -15.67 -4.19
N GLN A 5 5.26 -16.59 -3.87
CA GLN A 5 4.01 -16.76 -4.62
C GLN A 5 3.05 -15.59 -4.35
N VAL A 6 2.94 -15.15 -3.09
CA VAL A 6 2.12 -13.98 -2.70
C VAL A 6 2.59 -12.72 -3.43
N VAL A 7 3.91 -12.47 -3.45
CA VAL A 7 4.48 -11.31 -4.17
C VAL A 7 4.22 -11.40 -5.68
N LYS A 8 4.30 -12.59 -6.26
CA LYS A 8 4.00 -12.80 -7.68
C LYS A 8 2.53 -12.51 -8.00
N SER A 9 1.60 -12.98 -7.18
CA SER A 9 0.16 -12.72 -7.34
C SER A 9 -0.17 -11.24 -7.16
N ALA A 10 0.43 -10.57 -6.16
CA ALA A 10 0.27 -9.15 -5.93
C ALA A 10 0.70 -8.30 -7.14
N ARG A 11 1.78 -8.70 -7.83
CA ARG A 11 2.23 -8.03 -9.05
C ARG A 11 1.19 -8.10 -10.17
N VAL A 12 0.58 -9.26 -10.36
CA VAL A 12 -0.49 -9.44 -11.37
C VAL A 12 -1.71 -8.58 -11.03
N MET A 13 -2.13 -8.58 -9.75
CA MET A 13 -3.22 -7.73 -9.27
C MET A 13 -2.95 -6.25 -9.57
N LYS A 14 -1.75 -5.74 -9.23
CA LYS A 14 -1.39 -4.35 -9.47
C LYS A 14 -1.43 -3.97 -10.95
N GLN A 15 -0.97 -4.86 -11.83
CA GLN A 15 -1.02 -4.64 -13.27
C GLN A 15 -2.46 -4.62 -13.81
N ALA A 16 -3.33 -5.51 -13.32
CA ALA A 16 -4.74 -5.54 -13.70
C ALA A 16 -5.47 -4.27 -13.24
N VAL A 17 -5.25 -3.83 -12.00
CA VAL A 17 -5.85 -2.59 -11.46
C VAL A 17 -5.37 -1.38 -12.26
N ALA A 18 -4.07 -1.27 -12.56
CA ALA A 18 -3.53 -0.16 -13.36
C ALA A 18 -4.15 -0.09 -14.77
N TYR A 19 -4.52 -1.23 -15.35
CA TYR A 19 -5.24 -1.26 -16.62
C TYR A 19 -6.71 -0.79 -16.48
N LEU A 20 -7.35 -1.12 -15.36
CA LEU A 20 -8.75 -0.80 -15.09
C LEU A 20 -8.97 0.62 -14.55
N GLU A 21 -7.93 1.24 -13.97
CA GLU A 21 -7.94 2.57 -13.36
C GLU A 21 -8.66 3.65 -14.21
N PRO A 22 -8.36 3.85 -15.51
CA PRO A 22 -9.05 4.86 -16.32
C PRO A 22 -10.55 4.58 -16.50
N PHE A 23 -10.98 3.32 -16.47
CA PHE A 23 -12.39 2.93 -16.59
C PHE A 23 -13.14 3.10 -15.27
N ILE A 24 -12.47 2.82 -14.14
CA ILE A 24 -13.01 3.03 -12.79
C ILE A 24 -13.21 4.53 -12.53
N GLU A 25 -12.23 5.36 -12.87
CA GLU A 25 -12.33 6.82 -12.74
C GLU A 25 -13.46 7.40 -13.60
N ALA A 26 -13.62 6.90 -14.84
CA ALA A 26 -14.72 7.30 -15.72
C ALA A 26 -16.11 6.92 -15.16
N SER A 27 -16.18 5.81 -14.41
CA SER A 27 -17.43 5.32 -13.81
C SER A 27 -17.83 6.11 -12.55
N LYS A 28 -16.94 6.94 -11.99
CA LYS A 28 -17.12 7.71 -10.73
C LYS A 28 -17.51 6.89 -9.50
N GLU A 29 -17.50 5.56 -9.59
CA GLU A 29 -17.72 4.68 -8.46
C GLU A 29 -16.40 4.56 -7.68
N GLN A 30 -16.35 5.21 -6.52
CA GLN A 30 -15.24 5.03 -5.59
C GLN A 30 -15.39 3.66 -4.92
N GLY A 31 -14.46 2.76 -5.20
CA GLY A 31 -14.35 1.48 -4.51
C GLY A 31 -14.17 1.69 -3.01
N LYS A 32 -14.78 0.81 -2.20
CA LYS A 32 -14.61 0.83 -0.73
C LYS A 32 -13.36 0.06 -0.35
N THR A 33 -12.49 0.68 0.45
CA THR A 33 -11.33 0.01 1.07
C THR A 33 -11.68 -0.42 2.50
N ASN A 34 -10.96 -1.42 3.02
CA ASN A 34 -11.11 -1.86 4.41
C ASN A 34 -10.50 -0.87 5.43
N GLY A 35 -9.77 0.12 4.93
CA GLY A 35 -9.11 1.13 5.74
C GLY A 35 -7.87 1.68 5.03
N LYS A 36 -7.40 2.82 5.51
CA LYS A 36 -6.21 3.51 5.04
C LYS A 36 -5.12 3.45 6.11
N MET A 37 -3.91 3.04 5.74
CA MET A 37 -2.78 2.94 6.64
C MET A 37 -1.56 3.66 6.08
N VAL A 38 -0.83 4.33 6.98
CA VAL A 38 0.49 4.91 6.70
C VAL A 38 1.56 3.97 7.23
N ILE A 39 2.54 3.62 6.39
CA ILE A 39 3.67 2.78 6.78
C ILE A 39 4.99 3.49 6.46
N ALA A 40 5.98 3.36 7.33
CA ALA A 40 7.35 3.81 7.09
C ALA A 40 8.30 3.21 8.13
N THR A 41 9.60 3.23 7.87
CA THR A 41 10.59 2.98 8.92
C THR A 41 10.88 4.29 9.66
N VAL A 42 11.16 4.18 10.95
CA VAL A 42 11.45 5.34 11.81
C VAL A 42 12.80 5.96 11.47
N LYS A 43 13.02 7.20 11.88
CA LYS A 43 14.30 7.89 11.74
C LYS A 43 15.46 7.01 12.25
N GLY A 44 16.48 6.82 11.41
CA GLY A 44 17.66 6.01 11.73
C GLY A 44 17.54 4.53 11.35
N ASP A 45 16.36 4.05 10.96
CA ASP A 45 16.16 2.68 10.49
C ASP A 45 16.03 2.63 8.96
N VAL A 46 16.85 1.80 8.31
CA VAL A 46 16.84 1.57 6.85
C VAL A 46 16.21 0.24 6.47
N HIS A 47 15.88 -0.62 7.43
CA HIS A 47 15.43 -1.97 7.15
C HIS A 47 13.96 -1.97 6.70
N ASP A 48 13.74 -2.11 5.39
CA ASP A 48 12.41 -1.94 4.78
C ASP A 48 11.79 -3.21 4.21
N ILE A 49 12.52 -4.34 4.19
CA ILE A 49 12.04 -5.60 3.62
C ILE A 49 10.72 -6.04 4.27
N GLY A 50 10.67 -6.06 5.60
CA GLY A 50 9.46 -6.43 6.35
C GLY A 50 8.30 -5.46 6.10
N LYS A 51 8.58 -4.14 6.09
CA LYS A 51 7.61 -3.10 5.76
C LYS A 51 6.99 -3.33 4.38
N ASN A 52 7.83 -3.59 3.37
CA ASN A 52 7.38 -3.77 1.99
C ASN A 52 6.52 -5.03 1.84
N ILE A 53 6.88 -6.13 2.52
CA ILE A 53 6.06 -7.35 2.56
C ILE A 53 4.69 -7.06 3.19
N VAL A 54 4.66 -6.40 4.34
CA VAL A 54 3.41 -6.05 5.03
C VAL A 54 2.55 -5.13 4.15
N GLY A 55 3.14 -4.13 3.50
CA GLY A 55 2.44 -3.25 2.57
C GLY A 55 1.76 -4.03 1.43
N VAL A 56 2.48 -4.97 0.81
CA VAL A 56 1.92 -5.83 -0.24
C VAL A 56 0.78 -6.70 0.28
N VAL A 57 0.95 -7.35 1.43
CA VAL A 57 -0.08 -8.22 2.02
C VAL A 57 -1.35 -7.42 2.31
N LEU A 58 -1.23 -6.21 2.87
CA LEU A 58 -2.37 -5.36 3.17
C LEU A 58 -3.09 -4.88 1.90
N GLN A 59 -2.35 -4.48 0.86
CA GLN A 59 -2.94 -4.11 -0.44
C GLN A 59 -3.72 -5.27 -1.07
N CYS A 60 -3.20 -6.50 -0.98
CA CYS A 60 -3.92 -7.70 -1.42
C CYS A 60 -5.19 -7.97 -0.61
N ASN A 61 -5.34 -7.39 0.57
CA ASN A 61 -6.52 -7.48 1.43
C ASN A 61 -7.38 -6.20 1.41
N ASN A 62 -7.34 -5.46 0.30
CA ASN A 62 -8.18 -4.29 0.05
C ASN A 62 -7.97 -3.12 1.04
N TYR A 63 -6.75 -2.96 1.55
CA TYR A 63 -6.34 -1.76 2.30
C TYR A 63 -5.64 -0.76 1.38
N GLU A 64 -5.87 0.52 1.64
CA GLU A 64 -5.10 1.59 1.02
C GLU A 64 -3.83 1.84 1.84
N ILE A 65 -2.66 1.68 1.23
CA ILE A 65 -1.37 1.83 1.89
C ILE A 65 -0.65 3.06 1.36
N VAL A 66 -0.29 3.97 2.26
CA VAL A 66 0.56 5.13 2.01
C VAL A 66 1.93 4.86 2.61
N ASP A 67 2.92 4.63 1.76
CA ASP A 67 4.29 4.35 2.19
C ASP A 67 5.14 5.63 2.18
N LEU A 68 5.61 6.06 3.35
CA LEU A 68 6.46 7.26 3.48
C LEU A 68 7.95 6.95 3.29
N GLY A 69 8.32 5.69 3.09
CA GLY A 69 9.69 5.25 2.83
C GLY A 69 10.47 4.92 4.09
N VAL A 70 11.76 5.24 4.06
CA VAL A 70 12.72 4.91 5.14
C VAL A 70 13.24 6.14 5.86
N MET A 71 13.72 5.95 7.09
CA MET A 71 14.31 7.01 7.93
C MET A 71 13.35 8.19 8.17
N VAL A 72 12.07 7.92 8.37
CA VAL A 72 11.03 8.95 8.44
C VAL A 72 10.97 9.58 9.83
N PRO A 73 11.08 10.92 9.96
CA PRO A 73 10.87 11.63 11.23
C PRO A 73 9.42 11.46 11.73
N ALA A 74 9.23 11.41 13.05
CA ALA A 74 7.93 11.21 13.69
C ALA A 74 6.86 12.23 13.22
N GLU A 75 7.28 13.48 12.98
CA GLU A 75 6.41 14.56 12.48
C GLU A 75 5.75 14.25 11.13
N LYS A 76 6.40 13.45 10.27
CA LYS A 76 5.80 13.07 8.97
C LYS A 76 4.70 12.03 9.11
N PHE A 77 4.56 11.37 10.26
CA PHE A 77 3.46 10.43 10.51
C PHE A 77 2.16 11.15 10.89
N SER A 78 2.20 12.43 11.26
CA SER A 78 1.00 13.20 11.59
C SER A 78 0.21 13.67 10.35
N VAL A 79 0.48 13.09 9.17
CA VAL A 79 -0.30 13.39 7.96
C VAL A 79 -1.75 12.97 8.23
N PRO A 80 -2.73 13.88 8.10
CA PRO A 80 -4.12 13.53 8.30
C PRO A 80 -4.51 12.49 7.25
N LEU A 81 -4.79 11.28 7.71
CA LEU A 81 -5.51 10.28 6.93
C LEU A 81 -6.94 10.81 6.74
N LYS A 82 -7.13 11.62 5.70
CA LYS A 82 -8.46 12.08 5.31
C LYS A 82 -9.33 10.84 5.06
N LYS A 83 -10.48 10.81 5.73
CA LYS A 83 -11.54 9.82 5.54
C LYS A 83 -12.06 9.85 4.11
#